data_AF-W2SMN8-F1
#
_entry.id   AF-W2SMN8-F1
#
_cell.length_a   1.000
_cell.length_b   1.000
_cell.length_c   1.000
_cell.angle_alpha   90.00
_cell.angle_beta   90.00
_cell.angle_gamma   90.00
#
_symmetry.space_group_name_H-M   'P 1'
#
loop_
_entity.id
_entity.type
_entity.pdbx_description
1 polymer ?
#
loop_
_entity_poly.entity_id
_entity_poly.type
_entity_poly.pdbx_seq_one_letter_code
_entity_poly.pdbx_strand_id
1 'polypeptide(L)'
;MPGQWRRQINFFVISITIYPWSENPDESEVMMKTRPPAWCDRVLMNATAFTVVKKGNPIYSSFGKDVCTGDHKPVALAFSLDV
;
A
#
# COMPACT_ATOMS: atom_id res chain seq x y z
N MET A 1 16.84 2.92 -33.57
CA MET A 1 15.55 3.16 -32.89
C MET A 1 15.41 2.19 -31.73
N PRO A 2 15.71 2.55 -30.47
CA PRO A 2 15.54 1.63 -29.35
C PRO A 2 14.24 1.88 -28.58
N GLY A 3 13.37 0.87 -28.59
CA GLY A 3 12.78 0.29 -27.38
C GLY A 3 11.80 1.13 -26.56
N GLN A 4 10.60 1.34 -27.10
CA GLN A 4 9.46 2.01 -26.45
C GLN A 4 8.74 1.13 -25.39
N TRP A 5 9.49 0.41 -24.54
CA TRP A 5 8.94 -0.58 -23.60
C TRP A 5 8.71 -0.08 -22.18
N ARG A 6 9.04 1.18 -21.86
CA ARG A 6 8.58 1.81 -20.62
C ARG A 6 7.18 2.35 -20.82
N ARG A 7 6.17 1.47 -20.91
CA ARG A 7 4.79 1.90 -20.65
C ARG A 7 4.79 2.41 -19.21
N GLN A 8 4.53 3.70 -19.08
CA GLN A 8 4.46 4.49 -17.85
C GLN A 8 3.35 3.95 -16.93
N ILE A 9 3.55 2.77 -16.36
CA ILE A 9 2.89 2.42 -15.11
C ILE A 9 3.63 3.29 -14.10
N ASN A 10 3.06 4.46 -13.82
CA ASN A 10 3.56 5.25 -12.72
C ASN A 10 3.26 4.45 -11.45
N PHE A 11 4.26 3.75 -10.94
CA PHE A 11 4.23 3.12 -9.63
C PHE A 11 4.24 4.23 -8.59
N PHE A 12 3.10 4.86 -8.37
CA PHE A 12 2.92 5.71 -7.20
C PHE A 12 2.73 4.76 -6.01
N VAL A 13 3.85 4.40 -5.40
CA VAL A 13 3.85 3.66 -4.13
C VAL A 13 3.53 4.69 -3.06
N ILE A 14 2.30 4.66 -2.55
CA ILE A 14 1.83 5.61 -1.53
C ILE A 14 1.52 4.88 -0.21
N SER A 15 2.29 3.87 0.22
CA SER A 15 2.33 3.48 1.64
C SER A 15 3.46 2.54 1.97
N ILE A 16 3.88 2.64 3.22
CA ILE A 16 4.90 1.84 3.87
C ILE A 16 4.16 0.85 4.79
N THR A 17 3.55 -0.20 4.23
CA THR A 17 3.00 -1.29 5.05
C THR A 17 4.05 -2.37 5.17
N ILE A 18 4.89 -2.23 6.19
CA ILE A 18 6.05 -3.08 6.42
C ILE A 18 5.56 -4.42 6.98
N TYR A 19 5.64 -5.47 6.19
CA TYR A 19 5.41 -6.88 6.55
C TYR A 19 6.74 -7.53 6.97
N PRO A 20 6.80 -8.54 7.87
CA PRO A 20 5.72 -9.19 8.62
C PRO A 20 5.46 -8.64 10.03
N TRP A 21 4.19 -8.53 10.43
CA TRP A 21 3.77 -8.24 11.79
C TRP A 21 3.61 -9.52 12.62
N SER A 22 3.71 -9.40 13.94
CA SER A 22 3.48 -10.51 14.86
C SER A 22 2.04 -11.01 14.76
N GLU A 23 1.89 -12.33 14.75
CA GLU A 23 0.61 -13.03 14.85
C GLU A 23 0.27 -13.40 16.31
N ASN A 24 1.10 -12.95 17.27
CA ASN A 24 0.80 -13.05 18.69
C ASN A 24 -0.09 -11.87 19.12
N PRO A 25 -1.31 -12.11 19.66
CA PRO A 25 -2.19 -11.05 20.14
C PRO A 25 -1.57 -10.10 21.17
N ASP A 26 -0.65 -10.60 21.99
CA ASP A 26 0.04 -9.80 23.01
C ASP A 26 1.17 -8.92 22.43
N GLU A 27 1.54 -9.12 21.16
CA GLU A 27 2.65 -8.43 20.48
C GLU A 27 2.24 -7.90 19.10
N SER A 28 0.95 -7.56 18.90
CA SER A 28 0.35 -7.19 17.60
C SER A 28 1.04 -6.03 16.86
N GLU A 29 1.72 -5.16 17.61
CA GLU A 29 2.46 -3.97 17.13
C GLU A 29 3.95 -4.25 16.83
N VAL A 30 4.42 -5.49 17.04
CA VAL A 30 5.82 -5.87 16.85
C VAL A 30 6.01 -6.58 15.50
N MET A 31 7.15 -6.38 14.86
CA MET A 31 7.53 -7.06 13.61
C MET A 31 8.15 -8.44 13.89
N MET A 32 7.85 -9.43 13.04
CA MET A 32 8.53 -10.72 13.13
C MET A 32 9.98 -10.60 12.64
N LYS A 33 10.88 -11.35 13.28
CA LYS A 33 12.32 -11.35 12.96
C LYS A 33 12.74 -12.41 11.93
N THR A 34 11.79 -13.24 11.48
CA THR A 34 12.07 -14.40 10.62
C THR A 34 12.11 -14.07 9.13
N ARG A 35 11.65 -12.87 8.71
CA ARG A 35 11.63 -12.43 7.30
C ARG A 35 11.95 -10.93 7.21
N PRO A 36 12.55 -10.47 6.10
CA PRO A 36 12.85 -9.05 5.91
C PRO A 36 11.56 -8.22 5.70
N PRO A 37 11.58 -6.94 6.12
CA PRO A 37 10.56 -5.94 5.79
C PRO A 37 10.22 -5.90 4.30
N ALA A 38 8.92 -5.98 3.96
CA ALA A 38 8.44 -5.87 2.58
C ALA A 38 7.15 -5.05 2.46
N TRP A 39 6.89 -4.51 1.26
CA TRP A 39 5.65 -3.82 0.88
C TRP A 39 4.85 -4.67 -0.09
N CYS A 40 4.23 -5.70 0.45
CA CYS A 40 3.48 -6.67 -0.36
C CYS A 40 2.17 -6.06 -0.90
N ASP A 41 1.47 -5.27 -0.08
CA ASP A 41 0.12 -4.80 -0.36
C ASP A 41 0.11 -3.41 -1.00
N ARG A 42 -0.26 -3.35 -2.29
CA ARG A 42 -0.19 -2.13 -3.11
C ARG A 42 -1.42 -1.95 -3.99
N VAL A 43 -1.96 -0.73 -4.02
CA VAL A 43 -2.95 -0.31 -5.02
C VAL A 43 -2.20 0.30 -6.20
N LEU A 44 -2.31 -0.33 -7.36
CA LEU A 44 -1.70 0.14 -8.60
C LEU A 44 -2.77 0.77 -9.49
N MET A 45 -2.39 1.80 -10.23
CA MET A 45 -3.30 2.48 -11.16
C MET A 45 -2.54 2.98 -12.39
N ASN A 46 -3.24 3.09 -13.51
CA ASN A 46 -2.68 3.67 -14.72
C ASN A 46 -2.63 5.20 -14.64
N ALA A 47 -2.00 5.85 -15.63
CA ALA A 47 -1.86 7.31 -15.65
C ALA A 47 -3.20 8.06 -15.60
N THR A 48 -4.23 7.56 -16.29
CA THR A 48 -5.57 8.19 -16.32
C THR A 48 -6.27 8.10 -14.97
N ALA A 49 -6.25 6.94 -14.33
CA ALA A 49 -6.82 6.77 -12.99
C ALA A 49 -6.09 7.63 -11.96
N PHE A 50 -4.76 7.76 -12.08
CA PHE A 50 -3.98 8.62 -11.20
C PHE A 50 -4.39 10.10 -11.27
N THR A 51 -4.73 10.63 -12.46
CA THR A 51 -5.16 12.03 -12.56
C THR A 51 -6.49 12.28 -11.86
N VAL A 52 -7.40 11.31 -11.86
CA VAL A 52 -8.67 11.38 -11.12
C VAL A 52 -8.40 11.30 -9.62
N VAL A 53 -7.68 10.27 -9.18
CA VAL A 53 -7.34 10.05 -7.76
C VAL A 53 -6.63 11.26 -7.17
N LYS A 54 -5.68 11.87 -7.91
CA LYS A 54 -4.94 13.05 -7.47
C LYS A 54 -5.84 14.27 -7.21
N LYS A 55 -6.92 14.45 -7.97
CA LYS A 55 -7.88 15.55 -7.74
C LYS A 55 -8.73 15.31 -6.50
N GLY A 56 -8.98 14.05 -6.17
CA GLY A 56 -9.81 13.63 -5.04
C GLY A 56 -9.17 13.74 -3.66
N ASN A 57 -8.05 14.45 -3.48
CA ASN A 57 -7.32 14.53 -2.21
C ASN A 57 -7.07 13.14 -1.59
N PRO A 58 -6.25 12.29 -2.23
CA PRO A 58 -6.14 10.90 -1.86
C PRO A 58 -5.47 10.71 -0.50
N ILE A 59 -6.05 9.86 0.33
CA ILE A 59 -5.52 9.35 1.58
C ILE A 59 -5.19 7.88 1.36
N TYR A 60 -3.92 7.53 1.49
CA TYR A 60 -3.47 6.15 1.40
C TYR A 60 -2.82 5.78 2.75
N SER A 61 -3.32 4.73 3.40
CA SER A 61 -2.83 4.31 4.72
C SER A 61 -2.97 2.81 4.96
N SER A 62 -2.28 2.33 6.00
CA SER A 62 -2.61 1.07 6.67
C SER A 62 -3.39 1.34 7.94
N PHE A 63 -4.27 0.42 8.31
CA PHE A 63 -5.06 0.47 9.55
C PHE A 63 -5.01 -0.88 10.28
N GLY A 64 -5.44 -0.90 11.55
CA GLY A 64 -5.43 -2.10 12.39
C GLY A 64 -4.02 -2.55 12.80
N LYS A 65 -3.08 -1.61 12.98
CA LYS A 65 -1.69 -1.94 13.39
C LYS A 65 -1.63 -2.46 14.82
N ASP A 66 -2.53 -1.97 15.66
CA ASP A 66 -2.78 -2.33 17.05
C ASP A 66 -3.54 -3.65 17.21
N VAL A 67 -4.16 -4.15 16.14
CA VAL A 67 -4.94 -5.39 16.15
C VAL A 67 -4.14 -6.52 15.52
N CYS A 68 -4.10 -7.68 16.18
CA CYS A 68 -3.52 -8.90 15.63
C CYS A 68 -4.46 -9.51 14.57
N THR A 69 -4.40 -8.98 13.34
CA THR A 69 -5.18 -9.50 12.19
C THR A 69 -4.43 -10.56 11.38
N GLY A 70 -3.13 -10.77 11.66
CA GLY A 70 -2.21 -11.60 10.88
C GLY A 70 -0.89 -10.88 10.61
N ASP A 71 -0.03 -11.52 9.83
CA ASP A 71 1.31 -11.00 9.49
C ASP A 71 1.27 -9.87 8.44
N HIS A 72 0.15 -9.69 7.74
CA HIS A 72 -0.16 -8.53 6.90
C HIS A 72 -1.13 -7.55 7.58
N LYS A 73 -0.96 -6.25 7.32
CA LYS A 73 -1.92 -5.22 7.74
C LYS A 73 -2.70 -4.68 6.54
N PRO A 74 -4.03 -4.53 6.65
CA PRO A 74 -4.86 -3.99 5.57
C PRO A 74 -4.38 -2.63 5.07
N VAL A 75 -4.58 -2.40 3.78
CA VAL A 75 -4.18 -1.19 3.07
C VAL A 75 -5.38 -0.59 2.36
N ALA A 76 -5.61 0.71 2.53
CA ALA A 76 -6.70 1.43 1.90
C ALA A 76 -6.21 2.68 1.18
N LEU A 77 -6.84 2.96 0.04
CA LEU A 77 -6.80 4.22 -0.67
C LEU A 77 -8.21 4.80 -0.67
N ALA A 78 -8.37 5.98 -0.09
CA ALA A 78 -9.61 6.75 -0.10
C ALA A 78 -9.38 8.07 -0.83
N PHE A 79 -10.33 8.51 -1.65
CA PHE A 79 -10.30 9.80 -2.34
C PHE A 79 -11.73 10.22 -2.68
N SER A 80 -11.96 11.52 -2.81
CA SER A 80 -13.23 12.07 -3.29
C SER A 80 -13.34 11.90 -4.80
N LEU A 81 -14.46 11.37 -5.25
CA LEU A 81 -14.75 11.25 -6.68
C LEU A 81 -15.75 12.33 -7.07
N ASP A 82 -15.30 13.29 -7.87
CA ASP A 82 -16.18 14.26 -8.51
C ASP A 82 -16.80 13.59 -9.73
N VAL A 83 -18.05 13.14 -9.60
CA VAL A 83 -18.89 12.55 -10.66
C VAL A 83 -19.83 13.57 -11.28
#